data_AF-A0A0C2YIW2-F1
#
_entry.id   AF-A0A0C2YIW2-F1
#
_cell.length_a   1.000
_cell.length_b   1.000
_cell.length_c   1.000
_cell.angle_alpha   90.00
_cell.angle_beta   90.00
_cell.angle_gamma   90.00
#
_symmetry.space_group_name_H-M   'P 1'
#
loop_
_entity.id
_entity.type
_entity.pdbx_description
1 polymer ?
#
loop_
_entity_poly.entity_id
_entity_poly.type
_entity_poly.pdbx_seq_one_letter_code
_entity_poly.pdbx_strand_id
1 'polypeptide(L)'
;MGLGMRIGVELVTSVLVGTGIGWALDAWLKTAPWLMVVFLLLGGAAGVLNVYRLMRGMDETVGLGQAQRRAERAGENPAKDH
;
A
#
# COMPACT_ATOMS: atom_id res chain seq x y z
N MET A 1 -10.88 10.99 8.41
CA MET A 1 -11.22 10.63 7.01
C MET A 1 -11.34 9.11 6.93
N GLY A 2 -12.38 8.57 6.28
CA GLY A 2 -12.59 7.13 6.20
C GLY A 2 -11.47 6.42 5.41
N LEU A 3 -11.17 5.17 5.75
CA LEU A 3 -10.12 4.38 5.09
C LEU A 3 -10.28 4.34 3.56
N GLY A 4 -11.51 4.19 3.08
CA GLY A 4 -11.83 4.21 1.65
C GLY A 4 -11.46 5.53 0.96
N MET A 5 -11.64 6.67 1.63
CA MET A 5 -11.22 7.98 1.10
C MET A 5 -9.69 8.05 0.96
N ARG A 6 -8.96 7.57 1.97
CA ARG A 6 -7.49 7.55 1.91
C ARG A 6 -6.97 6.66 0.79
N ILE A 7 -7.53 5.46 0.66
CA ILE A 7 -7.20 4.53 -0.43
C ILE A 7 -7.49 5.18 -1.79
N GLY A 8 -8.67 5.79 -1.94
CA GLY A 8 -9.04 6.50 -3.16
C GLY A 8 -8.06 7.63 -3.50
N VAL A 9 -7.67 8.44 -2.50
CA VAL A 9 -6.70 9.52 -2.69
C VAL A 9 -5.33 8.97 -3.10
N GLU A 10 -4.81 7.92 -2.46
CA GLU A 10 -3.52 7.34 -2.85
C GLU A 10 -3.52 6.84 -4.30
N LEU A 11 -4.60 6.16 -4.72
CA LEU A 11 -4.74 5.70 -6.10
C LEU A 11 -4.79 6.87 -7.08
N VAL A 12 -5.62 7.89 -6.82
CA VAL A 12 -5.73 9.07 -7.69
C VAL A 12 -4.41 9.84 -7.74
N THR A 13 -3.75 10.07 -6.60
CA THR A 13 -2.47 10.78 -6.54
C THR A 13 -1.38 10.02 -7.31
N SER A 14 -1.28 8.70 -7.13
CA SER A 14 -0.26 7.89 -7.84
C SER A 14 -0.43 7.93 -9.36
N VAL A 15 -1.68 7.83 -9.86
CA VAL A 15 -2.03 7.92 -11.28
C VAL A 15 -1.74 9.31 -11.83
N LEU A 16 -2.11 10.37 -11.11
CA LEU A 16 -1.85 11.75 -11.52
C LEU A 16 -0.35 12.04 -11.61
N VAL A 17 0.43 11.58 -10.62
CA VAL A 17 1.89 11.76 -10.62
C VAL A 17 2.53 10.99 -11.77
N GLY A 18 2.19 9.71 -11.96
CA GLY A 18 2.71 8.91 -13.07
C GLY A 18 2.36 9.52 -14.42
N THR A 19 1.09 9.85 -14.63
CA THR A 19 0.62 10.49 -15.87
C THR A 19 1.31 11.83 -16.13
N GLY A 20 1.46 12.66 -15.10
CA GLY A 20 2.14 13.95 -15.21
C GLY A 20 3.61 13.82 -15.60
N ILE A 21 4.33 12.86 -14.99
CA ILE A 21 5.73 12.57 -15.33
C ILE A 21 5.82 12.04 -16.76
N GLY A 22 4.98 11.07 -17.14
CA GLY A 22 4.97 10.50 -18.48
C GLY A 22 4.69 11.55 -19.55
N TRP A 23 3.74 12.44 -19.30
CA TRP A 23 3.41 13.54 -20.22
C TRP A 23 4.56 14.55 -20.35
N ALA A 24 5.19 14.93 -19.24
CA ALA A 24 6.34 15.84 -19.25
C ALA A 24 7.52 15.25 -20.03
N LEU A 25 7.78 13.95 -19.86
CA LEU A 25 8.83 13.25 -20.59
C LEU A 25 8.52 13.12 -22.08
N ASP A 26 7.28 12.77 -22.43
CA ASP A 26 6.87 12.71 -23.84
C ASP A 26 7.00 14.08 -24.53
N ALA A 27 6.63 15.16 -23.84
CA ALA A 27 6.77 16.52 -24.34
C ALA A 27 8.25 16.93 -24.54
N TRP A 28 9.14 16.51 -23.64
CA TRP A 28 10.56 16.85 -23.73
C TRP A 28 11.28 16.06 -24.82
N LEU A 29 10.96 14.77 -24.95
CA LEU A 29 11.60 13.84 -25.89
C LEU A 29 10.95 13.85 -27.28
N LYS A 30 9.85 14.59 -27.46
CA LYS A 30 9.00 14.55 -28.67
C LYS A 30 8.59 13.14 -29.07
N THR A 31 8.47 12.24 -28.09
CA THR A 31 8.02 10.87 -28.32
C THR A 31 6.51 10.86 -28.49
N ALA A 32 6.00 9.91 -29.29
CA ALA A 32 4.59 9.53 -29.24
C ALA A 32 4.26 9.08 -27.79
N PRO A 33 2.97 9.04 -27.35
CA PRO A 33 2.56 8.93 -25.94
C PRO A 33 2.85 7.57 -25.25
N TRP A 34 3.96 6.94 -25.60
CA TRP A 34 4.48 5.68 -25.09
C TRP A 34 4.98 5.83 -23.66
N LEU A 35 5.69 6.92 -23.31
CA LEU A 35 6.16 7.09 -21.94
C LEU A 35 4.99 7.38 -21.02
N MET A 36 3.97 8.13 -21.46
CA MET A 36 2.72 8.29 -20.74
C MET A 36 2.08 6.94 -20.39
N VAL A 37 1.97 6.01 -21.34
CA VAL A 37 1.38 4.69 -21.09
C VAL A 37 2.21 3.89 -20.08
N VAL A 38 3.54 3.87 -20.24
CA VAL A 38 4.43 3.17 -19.30
C VAL A 38 4.31 3.76 -17.90
N PHE A 39 4.39 5.08 -17.75
CA PHE A 39 4.29 5.74 -16.46
C PHE A 39 2.90 5.69 -15.84
N LEU A 40 1.84 5.61 -16.64
CA LEU A 40 0.49 5.36 -16.16
C LEU A 40 0.41 3.97 -15.51
N LEU A 41 0.96 2.94 -16.16
CA LEU A 41 1.01 1.59 -15.60
C LEU A 41 1.88 1.53 -14.34
N LEU A 42 3.05 2.18 -14.35
CA LEU A 42 3.92 2.25 -13.18
C LEU A 42 3.27 3.02 -12.02
N GLY A 43 2.62 4.14 -12.29
CA GLY A 43 1.88 4.92 -11.31
C GLY A 43 0.73 4.12 -10.70
N GLY A 44 -0.06 3.44 -11.54
CA GLY A 44 -1.13 2.54 -11.09
C GLY A 44 -0.60 1.37 -10.24
N ALA A 45 0.48 0.72 -10.67
CA ALA A 45 1.12 -0.35 -9.91
C ALA A 45 1.64 0.15 -8.56
N ALA A 46 2.29 1.31 -8.52
CA ALA A 46 2.75 1.93 -7.28
C ALA A 46 1.59 2.27 -6.33
N GLY A 47 0.48 2.80 -6.86
CA GLY A 47 -0.74 3.06 -6.10
C GLY A 47 -1.31 1.80 -5.46
N VAL A 48 -1.49 0.74 -6.25
CA VAL A 48 -2.00 -0.55 -5.76
C VAL A 48 -1.06 -1.16 -4.71
N LEU A 49 0.26 -1.09 -4.92
CA LEU A 49 1.24 -1.58 -3.95
C LEU A 49 1.21 -0.79 -2.64
N ASN A 50 1.00 0.53 -2.68
CA ASN A 50 0.91 1.35 -1.49
C ASN A 50 -0.36 1.06 -0.69
N VAL A 51 -1.48 0.87 -1.38
CA VAL A 51 -2.75 0.43 -0.77
C VAL A 51 -2.59 -0.95 -0.15
N TYR A 52 -1.96 -1.90 -0.85
CA TYR A 52 -1.70 -3.23 -0.31
C TYR A 52 -0.84 -3.18 0.97
N ARG A 53 0.19 -2.34 0.98
CA ARG A 53 1.04 -2.11 2.16
C ARG A 53 0.26 -1.49 3.31
N LEU A 54 -0.64 -0.55 3.02
CA LEU A 54 -1.52 0.05 4.01
C LEU A 54 -2.44 -1.00 4.65
N MET A 55 -3.07 -1.84 3.82
CA MET A 55 -3.94 -2.92 4.29
C MET A 55 -3.17 -3.93 5.16
N ARG A 56 -1.98 -4.35 4.72
CA ARG A 56 -1.14 -5.28 5.49
C ARG A 56 -0.65 -4.68 6.82
N GLY A 57 -0.30 -3.40 6.85
CA GLY A 57 0.09 -2.70 8.09
C GLY A 57 -1.07 -2.48 9.06
N MET A 58 -2.31 -2.44 8.57
CA MET A 58 -3.49 -2.45 9.44
C MET A 58 -3.66 -3.79 10.17
N ASP A 59 -3.44 -4.92 9.50
CA ASP A 59 -3.49 -6.23 10.17
C ASP A 59 -2.42 -6.36 11.27
N GLU A 60 -1.26 -5.72 11.08
CA GLU A 60 -0.18 -5.69 12.08
C GLU A 60 -0.48 -4.75 13.26
N THR A 61 -1.16 -3.63 13.03
CA THR A 61 -1.48 -2.63 14.07
C THR A 61 -2.77 -2.93 14.83
N VAL A 62 -3.72 -3.62 14.20
CA VAL A 62 -4.91 -4.18 14.86
C VAL A 62 -4.51 -5.54 15.47
N GLY A 63 -4.00 -5.50 16.71
CA GLY A 63 -3.34 -6.61 17.42
C GLY A 63 -4.16 -7.88 17.74
N LEU A 64 -4.87 -8.45 16.77
CA LEU A 64 -5.46 -9.78 16.89
C LEU A 64 -4.38 -10.86 17.06
N GLY A 65 -3.21 -10.67 16.44
CA GLY A 65 -2.04 -11.54 16.63
C GLY A 65 -1.36 -11.43 18.01
N GLN A 66 -1.49 -10.29 18.69
CA GLN A 66 -0.94 -10.09 20.05
C GLN A 66 -1.87 -10.66 21.12
N ALA A 67 -3.19 -10.54 20.94
CA ALA A 67 -4.18 -11.19 21.80
C ALA A 67 -4.01 -12.71 21.78
N GLN A 68 -3.78 -13.29 20.59
CA GLN A 68 -3.61 -14.73 20.41
C GLN A 68 -2.29 -15.24 21.01
N ARG A 69 -1.16 -14.55 20.81
CA ARG A 69 0.13 -14.90 21.47
C ARG A 69 0.11 -14.71 22.99
N ARG A 70 -0.69 -13.77 23.52
CA ARG A 70 -0.92 -13.63 24.97
C ARG A 70 -1.78 -14.77 25.51
N ALA A 71 -2.81 -15.19 24.77
CA ALA A 71 -3.64 -16.33 25.15
C ALA A 71 -2.85 -17.65 25.15
N GLU A 72 -2.00 -17.87 24.13
CA GLU A 72 -1.08 -19.02 24.10
C GLU A 72 -0.06 -18.98 25.26
N ARG A 73 0.60 -17.84 25.50
CA ARG A 73 1.54 -17.71 26.64
C ARG A 73 0.88 -17.84 28.02
N ALA A 74 -0.38 -17.43 28.17
CA ALA A 74 -1.13 -17.60 29.40
C ALA A 74 -1.59 -19.06 29.60
N GLY A 75 -1.84 -19.79 28.52
CA GLY A 75 -2.16 -21.21 28.55
C GLY A 75 -0.95 -22.13 28.76
N GLU A 76 0.25 -21.69 28.35
CA GLU A 76 1.46 -22.52 28.44
C GLU A 76 2.18 -22.45 29.81
N ASN A 77 1.86 -21.48 30.67
CA ASN A 77 2.57 -21.28 31.97
C ASN A 77 1.76 -21.49 33.28
N PRO A 78 1.14 -22.65 33.52
CA PRO A 78 0.80 -23.05 34.89
C PRO A 78 1.50 -24.33 35.42
N ALA A 79 2.41 -24.97 34.66
CA ALA A 79 2.90 -26.32 34.99
C ALA A 79 4.42 -26.50 35.14
N LYS A 80 5.21 -25.43 35.26
CA LYS A 80 6.69 -25.53 35.36
C LYS A 80 7.29 -25.16 36.73
N ASP A 81 6.46 -24.85 37.72
CA ASP A 81 6.91 -24.54 39.09
C ASP A 81 6.82 -25.75 40.04
N HIS A 82 7.20 -26.95 39.56
CA HIS A 82 7.45 -28.12 40.40
C HIS A 82 8.90 -28.16 40.89
#